data_AF-A0A1D2S2K9-F1
#
_entry.id   AF-A0A1D2S2K9-F1
#
_cell.length_a   1.000
_cell.length_b   1.000
_cell.length_c   1.000
_cell.angle_alpha   90.00
_cell.angle_beta   90.00
_cell.angle_gamma   90.00
#
_symmetry.space_group_name_H-M   'P 1'
#
loop_
_entity.id
_entity.type
_entity.pdbx_description
1 polymer ?
#
loop_
_entity_poly.entity_id
_entity_poly.type
_entity_poly.pdbx_seq_one_letter_code
_entity_poly.pdbx_strand_id
1 'polypeptide(L)'
;MADLWVLAFLVRGVIVSAGDTMTLTECEQRARVMPPEATRAVCINAQQPMCRVYLNDHPLTREHSAWCRQRALRNKGRSNG
;
A
#
# COMPACT_ATOMS: atom_id res chain seq x y z
N MET A 1 -3.00 14.65 -9.90
CA MET A 1 -3.82 13.41 -9.99
C MET A 1 -3.87 12.79 -8.61
N ALA A 2 -5.05 12.34 -8.17
CA ALA A 2 -5.18 11.68 -6.87
C ALA A 2 -4.31 10.40 -6.86
N ASP A 3 -3.53 10.22 -5.80
CA ASP A 3 -2.68 9.04 -5.63
C ASP A 3 -3.58 7.88 -5.21
N LEU A 4 -3.92 7.01 -6.16
CA LEU A 4 -4.87 5.90 -5.98
C LEU A 4 -4.14 4.63 -5.56
N TRP A 5 -4.63 4.00 -4.49
CA TRP A 5 -4.05 2.80 -3.89
C TRP A 5 -5.11 1.71 -3.76
N VAL A 6 -4.69 0.46 -3.92
CA VAL A 6 -5.56 -0.71 -3.77
C VAL A 6 -5.03 -1.55 -2.62
N LEU A 7 -5.92 -1.88 -1.69
CA LEU A 7 -5.63 -2.87 -0.65
C LEU A 7 -5.73 -4.27 -1.26
N ALA A 8 -4.64 -5.02 -1.21
CA ALA A 8 -4.57 -6.38 -1.71
C ALA A 8 -4.03 -7.34 -0.65
N PHE A 9 -4.35 -8.62 -0.82
CA PHE A 9 -3.94 -9.70 0.08
C PHE A 9 -3.04 -10.66 -0.67
N LEU A 10 -1.90 -11.02 -0.06
CA LEU A 10 -0.97 -11.97 -0.64
C LEU A 10 -1.03 -13.31 0.08
N VAL A 11 -1.16 -14.39 -0.69
CA VAL A 11 -0.96 -15.77 -0.22
C VAL A 11 0.17 -16.36 -1.04
N ARG A 12 1.26 -16.77 -0.39
CA ARG A 12 2.47 -17.30 -1.06
C ARG A 12 3.01 -16.41 -2.20
N GLY A 13 2.84 -15.09 -2.08
CA GLY A 13 3.32 -14.11 -3.07
C GLY A 13 2.32 -13.77 -4.19
N VAL A 14 1.15 -14.43 -4.23
CA VAL A 14 0.09 -14.18 -5.21
C VAL A 14 -1.00 -13.29 -4.61
N ILE A 15 -1.49 -12.33 -5.39
CA ILE A 15 -2.66 -11.51 -5.00
C ILE A 15 -3.91 -12.38 -5.09
N VAL A 16 -4.55 -12.66 -3.95
CA VAL A 16 -5.78 -13.46 -3.89
C VAL A 16 -7.05 -12.62 -3.82
N SER A 17 -6.93 -11.36 -3.41
CA SER A 17 -8.04 -10.40 -3.35
C SER A 17 -7.49 -8.98 -3.43
N ALA A 18 -8.27 -8.08 -4.03
CA ALA A 18 -7.99 -6.67 -4.18
C ALA A 18 -9.31 -5.89 -4.01
N GLY A 19 -9.29 -4.82 -3.23
CA GLY A 19 -10.44 -3.94 -3.02
C GLY A 19 -10.52 -2.78 -4.00
N ASP A 20 -11.44 -1.85 -3.73
CA ASP A 20 -11.55 -0.59 -4.47
C ASP A 20 -10.31 0.31 -4.31
N THR A 21 -10.17 1.27 -5.23
CA THR A 21 -9.17 2.31 -5.11
C THR A 21 -9.50 3.28 -3.97
N MET A 22 -8.50 3.58 -3.14
CA MET A 22 -8.58 4.45 -1.97
C MET A 22 -7.29 5.26 -1.82
N THR A 23 -7.21 6.14 -0.82
CA THR A 23 -5.96 6.82 -0.49
C THR A 23 -4.98 5.87 0.21
N LEU A 24 -3.67 6.19 0.21
CA LEU A 24 -2.69 5.41 0.95
C LEU A 24 -3.06 5.29 2.44
N THR A 25 -3.47 6.39 3.06
CA THR A 25 -3.86 6.43 4.48
C THR A 25 -5.02 5.50 4.78
N GLU A 26 -6.07 5.48 3.96
CA GLU A 26 -7.20 4.56 4.13
C GLU A 26 -6.77 3.11 3.95
N CYS A 27 -5.89 2.83 2.99
CA CYS A 27 -5.37 1.49 2.77
C CYS A 27 -4.59 0.97 4.00
N GLU A 28 -3.70 1.79 4.57
CA GLU A 28 -2.97 1.44 5.78
C GLU A 28 -3.90 1.26 6.99
N GLN A 29 -4.91 2.12 7.14
CA GLN A 29 -5.88 2.04 8.23
C GLN A 29 -6.71 0.76 8.15
N ARG A 30 -7.24 0.43 6.97
CA ARG A 30 -8.03 -0.79 6.75
C ARG A 30 -7.19 -2.03 7.03
N ALA A 31 -5.93 -2.04 6.64
CA ALA A 31 -5.07 -3.18 6.90
C ALA A 31 -4.65 -3.36 8.36
N ARG A 32 -4.56 -2.29 9.15
CA ARG A 32 -4.31 -2.38 10.60
C ARG A 32 -5.45 -3.04 11.37
N VAL A 33 -6.69 -2.90 10.91
CA VAL A 33 -7.87 -3.49 11.57
C VAL A 33 -8.14 -4.93 11.13
N MET A 34 -7.32 -5.47 10.21
CA MET A 34 -7.49 -6.85 9.76
C MET A 34 -6.90 -7.85 10.75
N PRO A 35 -7.48 -9.06 10.85
CA PRO A 35 -6.94 -10.08 11.72
C PRO A 35 -5.47 -10.38 11.38
N PRO A 36 -4.60 -10.61 12.38
CA PRO A 36 -3.17 -10.91 12.15
C PRO A 36 -2.94 -12.16 11.28
N GLU A 37 -3.97 -12.99 11.14
CA GLU A 37 -4.02 -14.19 10.30
C GLU A 37 -4.08 -13.86 8.80
N ALA A 38 -4.53 -12.64 8.42
CA ALA A 38 -4.52 -12.12 7.06
C ALA A 38 -3.07 -11.81 6.66
N THR A 39 -2.36 -12.86 6.27
CA THR A 39 -0.93 -13.00 6.60
C THR A 39 -0.01 -12.04 5.84
N ARG A 40 -0.48 -11.32 4.81
CA ARG A 40 0.31 -10.34 4.04
C ARG A 40 -0.59 -9.31 3.32
N ALA A 41 -1.13 -8.36 4.06
CA ALA A 41 -1.77 -7.18 3.48
C ALA A 41 -0.73 -6.26 2.81
N VAL A 42 -1.06 -5.75 1.62
CA VAL A 42 -0.23 -4.84 0.85
C VAL A 42 -1.07 -3.73 0.23
N CYS A 43 -0.59 -2.49 0.31
CA CYS A 43 -1.14 -1.38 -0.46
C CYS A 43 -0.35 -1.22 -1.76
N ILE A 44 -1.03 -1.28 -2.89
CA ILE A 44 -0.43 -1.19 -4.23
C ILE A 44 -0.89 0.11 -4.88
N ASN A 45 0.05 0.93 -5.35
CA ASN A 45 -0.31 2.13 -6.10
C ASN A 45 -0.84 1.73 -7.49
N ALA A 46 -2.06 2.18 -7.82
CA ALA A 46 -2.73 1.82 -9.08
C ALA A 46 -2.04 2.40 -10.32
N GLN A 47 -1.36 3.55 -10.17
CA GLN A 47 -0.64 4.21 -11.26
C GLN A 47 0.79 3.70 -11.40
N GLN A 48 1.37 3.20 -10.30
CA GLN A 48 2.74 2.68 -10.25
C GLN A 48 2.75 1.36 -9.46
N PRO A 49 2.37 0.22 -10.05
CA PRO A 49 2.22 -1.05 -9.33
C PRO A 49 3.50 -1.61 -8.70
N MET A 50 4.65 -1.07 -9.08
CA MET A 50 5.96 -1.33 -8.45
C MET A 50 6.02 -0.74 -7.03
N CYS A 51 5.24 0.31 -6.78
CA CYS A 51 5.19 0.95 -5.48
C CYS A 51 4.19 0.22 -4.57
N ARG A 52 4.75 -0.56 -3.64
CA ARG A 52 4.02 -1.47 -2.77
C ARG A 52 4.42 -1.20 -1.33
N VAL A 53 3.42 -1.00 -0.47
CA VAL A 53 3.60 -0.79 0.96
C VAL A 53 3.11 -2.05 1.66
N TYR A 54 4.07 -2.83 2.16
CA TYR A 54 3.81 -4.04 2.93
C TYR A 54 3.60 -3.66 4.38
N LEU A 55 2.50 -4.14 4.97
CA LEU A 55 2.06 -3.69 6.31
C LEU A 55 2.40 -4.67 7.43
N ASN A 56 2.75 -5.90 7.05
CA ASN A 56 3.38 -6.84 7.96
C ASN A 56 4.88 -6.58 7.86
N ASP A 57 5.46 -6.03 8.93
CA ASP A 57 6.77 -5.36 9.06
C ASP A 57 7.96 -6.30 8.75
N HIS A 58 7.99 -6.87 7.54
CA HIS A 58 9.01 -7.79 7.10
C HIS A 58 10.28 -6.99 6.76
N PRO A 59 11.46 -7.32 7.32
CA PRO A 59 12.68 -6.53 7.17
C PRO A 59 13.03 -6.25 5.70
N LEU A 60 12.88 -7.27 4.83
CA LEU A 60 13.19 -7.17 3.39
C LEU A 60 12.33 -6.16 2.61
N THR A 61 11.12 -5.83 3.09
CA THR A 61 10.19 -4.94 2.37
C THR A 61 10.06 -3.56 3.02
N ARG A 62 10.73 -3.36 4.16
CA ARG A 62 10.58 -2.15 4.99
C ARG A 62 11.09 -0.90 4.29
N GLU A 63 12.31 -0.96 3.75
CA GLU A 63 12.94 0.17 3.04
C GLU A 63 12.16 0.54 1.77
N HIS A 64 11.76 -0.45 0.98
CA HIS A 64 10.92 -0.24 -0.21
C HIS A 64 9.58 0.43 0.13
N SER A 65 8.92 -0.05 1.19
CA SER A 65 7.66 0.51 1.67
C SER A 65 7.83 1.96 2.14
N ALA A 66 8.93 2.26 2.84
CA ALA A 66 9.24 3.62 3.29
C ALA A 66 9.49 4.58 2.11
N TRP A 67 10.27 4.16 1.11
CA TRP A 67 10.49 4.93 -0.12
C TRP A 67 9.17 5.24 -0.82
N CYS A 68 8.27 4.26 -0.91
CA CYS A 68 6.94 4.43 -1.49
C CYS A 68 6.08 5.45 -0.77
N ARG A 69 6.04 5.39 0.58
CA ARG A 69 5.31 6.39 1.40
C ARG A 69 5.85 7.80 1.16
N GLN A 70 7.16 7.98 1.12
CA GLN A 70 7.77 9.28 0.87
C GLN A 70 7.43 9.83 -0.51
N ARG A 71 7.42 8.98 -1.54
CA ARG A 71 7.04 9.36 -2.90
C ARG A 71 5.56 9.78 -2.97
N ALA A 72 4.67 9.04 -2.33
CA ALA A 72 3.25 9.38 -2.23
C ALA A 72 3.04 10.78 -1.62
N LEU A 73 3.75 11.08 -0.53
CA LEU A 73 3.71 12.40 0.13
C LEU A 73 4.20 13.53 -0.79
N ARG A 74 5.28 13.31 -1.55
CA ARG A 74 5.80 14.30 -2.52
C ARG A 74 4.81 14.58 -3.65
N ASN A 75 4.13 13.55 -4.15
CA ASN A 75 3.10 13.72 -5.18
C ASN A 75 1.87 14.47 -4.65
N LYS A 76 1.50 14.27 -3.38
CA LYS A 76 0.44 15.04 -2.73
C LYS A 76 0.78 16.53 -2.64
N GLY A 77 2.04 16.87 -2.29
CA GLY A 77 2.50 18.26 -2.23
C GLY A 77 2.55 18.96 -3.59
N ARG A 78 2.83 18.22 -4.66
CA ARG A 78 2.91 18.77 -6.03
C ARG A 78 1.54 19.01 -6.67
N SER A 79 0.46 18.49 -6.10
CA SER A 79 -0.90 18.65 -6.61
C SER A 79 -1.63 19.88 -6.03
N ASN A 80 -0.98 20.63 -5.11
CA ASN A 80 -1.49 21.85 -4.45
C ASN A 80 -0.75 23.14 -4.89
N GLY A 81 0.02 23.10 -5.99
CA GLY A 81 0.75 24.25 -6.55
C GLY A 81 0.24 24.65 -7.92
#